data_AF-A0A679JQ95-F1
#
_entry.id   AF-A0A679JQ95-F1
#
_cell.length_a   1.000
_cell.length_b   1.000
_cell.length_c   1.000
_cell.angle_alpha   90.00
_cell.angle_beta   90.00
_cell.angle_gamma   90.00
#
_symmetry.space_group_name_H-M   'P 1'
#
loop_
_entity.id
_entity.type
_entity.pdbx_description
1 polymer ?
#
loop_
_entity_poly.entity_id
_entity_poly.type
_entity_poly.pdbx_seq_one_letter_code
_entity_poly.pdbx_strand_id
1 'polypeptide(L)'
;MPPTPRPSLPDVIVIDEATSSRDGETDAAEMAALSGTRTLMLTARRLTNLNGTDVVHALDEVRPIASGPPDIVLPTTTVEPVRSIVGLR
;
A
#
# COMPACT_ATOMS: atom_id res chain seq x y z
N MET A 1 37.80 -8.15 -13.62
CA MET A 1 36.37 -8.50 -13.57
C MET A 1 35.62 -7.24 -13.14
N PRO A 2 34.73 -6.68 -13.98
CA PRO A 2 33.90 -5.57 -13.54
C PRO A 2 32.97 -6.06 -12.40
N PRO A 3 32.62 -5.18 -11.44
CA PRO A 3 31.63 -5.54 -10.42
C PRO A 3 30.33 -5.95 -11.11
N THR A 4 29.75 -7.07 -10.69
CA THR A 4 28.41 -7.44 -11.13
C THR A 4 27.45 -6.30 -10.77
N PRO A 5 26.63 -5.80 -11.72
CA PRO A 5 25.63 -4.81 -11.38
C PRO A 5 24.71 -5.44 -10.32
N ARG A 6 24.62 -4.79 -9.15
CA ARG A 6 23.59 -5.14 -8.17
C ARG A 6 22.24 -5.01 -8.88
N PRO A 7 21.31 -5.95 -8.72
CA PRO A 7 19.98 -5.81 -9.31
C PRO A 7 19.41 -4.47 -8.89
N SER A 8 19.05 -3.63 -9.86
CA SER A 8 18.27 -2.43 -9.61
C SER A 8 16.95 -2.91 -9.01
N LEU A 9 16.75 -2.63 -7.73
CA LEU A 9 15.47 -2.93 -7.07
C LEU A 9 14.36 -2.25 -7.87
N PRO A 10 13.20 -2.92 -8.05
CA PRO A 10 12.13 -2.40 -8.89
C PRO A 10 11.60 -1.07 -8.35
N ASP A 11 11.25 -0.15 -9.26
CA ASP A 11 10.74 1.19 -8.93
C ASP A 11 9.34 1.15 -8.30
N VAL A 12 8.59 0.07 -8.58
CA VAL A 12 7.26 -0.19 -8.05
C VAL A 12 7.24 -1.55 -7.35
N ILE A 13 6.80 -1.56 -6.11
CA ILE A 13 6.61 -2.78 -5.31
C ILE A 13 5.12 -2.94 -5.07
N VAL A 14 4.55 -4.10 -5.41
CA VAL A 14 3.14 -4.43 -5.15
C VAL A 14 3.10 -5.48 -4.05
N ILE A 15 2.43 -5.16 -2.94
CA ILE A 15 2.17 -6.08 -1.84
C ILE A 15 0.66 -6.36 -1.85
N ASP A 16 0.31 -7.52 -2.41
CA ASP A 16 -1.06 -8.03 -2.34
C ASP A 16 -1.27 -8.70 -0.98
N GLU A 17 -2.38 -8.42 -0.31
CA GLU A 17 -2.66 -8.88 1.05
C GLU A 17 -1.68 -8.32 2.08
N ALA A 18 -1.62 -6.99 2.21
CA ALA A 18 -0.93 -6.38 3.34
C ALA A 18 -1.51 -6.98 4.63
N THR A 19 -0.80 -7.96 5.19
CA THR A 19 -0.83 -8.47 6.56
C THR A 19 -2.11 -9.18 7.02
N SER A 20 -2.34 -10.39 6.50
CA SER A 20 -3.13 -11.37 7.27
C SER A 20 -2.30 -12.13 8.33
N SER A 21 -0.97 -12.08 8.27
CA SER A 21 -0.09 -12.97 9.08
C SER A 21 1.30 -12.43 9.48
N ARG A 22 1.60 -11.13 9.36
CA ARG A 22 2.87 -10.56 9.85
C ARG A 22 2.64 -9.65 11.06
N ASP A 23 3.44 -9.85 12.10
CA ASP A 23 3.39 -9.12 13.37
C ASP A 23 3.83 -7.66 13.18
N GLY A 24 2.98 -6.72 13.61
CA GLY A 24 3.01 -5.30 13.21
C GLY A 24 4.27 -4.47 13.57
N GLU A 25 5.22 -5.01 14.32
CA GLU A 25 6.50 -4.35 14.61
C GLU A 25 7.55 -4.60 13.51
N THR A 26 7.56 -5.79 12.93
CA THR A 26 8.48 -6.16 11.84
C THR A 26 8.14 -5.44 10.54
N ASP A 27 6.85 -5.20 10.29
CA ASP A 27 6.36 -4.54 9.09
C ASP A 27 6.71 -3.06 9.03
N ALA A 28 6.62 -2.33 10.14
CA ALA A 28 6.94 -0.92 10.17
C ALA A 28 8.41 -0.65 9.82
N ALA A 29 9.32 -1.50 10.29
CA ALA A 29 10.76 -1.38 10.01
C ALA A 29 11.10 -1.67 8.55
N GLU A 30 10.52 -2.73 7.96
CA GLU A 30 10.72 -3.03 6.53
C GLU A 30 10.07 -1.98 5.63
N MET A 31 8.87 -1.50 5.98
CA MET A 31 8.21 -0.41 5.28
C MET A 31 9.01 0.89 5.35
N ALA A 32 9.61 1.21 6.50
CA ALA A 32 10.50 2.37 6.64
C ALA A 32 11.74 2.24 5.74
N ALA A 33 12.32 1.04 5.63
CA ALA A 33 13.46 0.77 4.76
C ALA A 33 13.13 0.88 3.25
N LEU A 34 11.86 0.71 2.88
CA LEU A 34 11.35 0.87 1.51
C LEU A 34 10.83 2.28 1.22
N SER A 35 10.52 3.07 2.25
CA SER A 35 9.93 4.42 2.12
C SER A 35 10.88 5.42 1.44
N GLY A 36 10.32 6.30 0.61
CA GLY A 36 11.01 7.48 0.04
C GLY A 36 11.96 7.23 -1.13
N THR A 37 12.14 5.98 -1.56
CA THR A 37 12.96 5.66 -2.75
C THR A 37 12.19 4.99 -3.88
N ARG A 38 10.94 4.57 -3.63
CA ARG A 38 10.14 3.69 -4.50
C ARG A 38 8.66 3.94 -4.28
N THR A 39 7.86 3.60 -5.29
CA THR A 39 6.40 3.57 -5.15
C THR A 39 5.96 2.21 -4.61
N LEU A 40 5.20 2.21 -3.52
CA LEU A 40 4.67 0.99 -2.92
C LEU A 40 3.16 0.93 -3.07
N MET A 41 2.64 -0.12 -3.70
CA MET A 41 1.20 -0.38 -3.84
C MET A 41 0.78 -1.51 -2.89
N LEU A 42 -0.15 -1.22 -1.99
CA LEU A 42 -0.63 -2.14 -0.96
C LEU A 42 -2.11 -2.43 -1.19
N THR A 43 -2.55 -3.68 -1.20
CA THR A 43 -3.99 -4.00 -1.14
C THR A 43 -4.36 -4.35 0.31
N ALA A 44 -5.45 -3.76 0.80
CA ALA A 44 -5.89 -3.93 2.19
C ALA A 44 -7.34 -4.41 2.27
N ARG A 45 -7.57 -5.46 3.07
CA ARG A 45 -8.90 -5.88 3.54
C ARG A 45 -9.26 -5.30 4.92
N ARG A 46 -8.31 -4.64 5.60
CA ARG A 46 -8.49 -3.96 6.89
C ARG A 46 -7.90 -2.55 6.82
N LEU A 47 -8.67 -1.55 7.25
CA LEU A 47 -8.28 -0.14 7.18
C LEU A 47 -7.01 0.20 7.97
N THR A 48 -6.73 -0.55 9.04
CA THR A 48 -5.53 -0.40 9.88
C THR A 48 -4.22 -0.54 9.11
N ASN A 49 -4.24 -1.24 7.97
CA ASN A 49 -3.05 -1.56 7.18
C ASN A 49 -2.68 -0.43 6.19
N LEU A 50 -3.51 0.61 6.11
CA LEU A 50 -3.28 1.79 5.29
C LEU A 50 -2.70 2.95 6.11
N ASN A 51 -2.38 2.71 7.38
CA ASN A 51 -1.82 3.73 8.24
C ASN A 51 -0.46 4.15 7.69
N GLY A 52 -0.32 5.46 7.46
CA GLY A 52 0.83 5.96 6.77
C GLY A 52 0.85 5.48 5.32
N THR A 53 -0.14 5.90 4.53
CA THR A 53 -0.10 5.90 3.07
C THR A 53 -0.30 7.34 2.61
N ASP A 54 0.31 7.71 1.49
CA ASP A 54 0.20 9.07 0.94
C ASP A 54 -1.10 9.23 0.15
N VAL A 55 -1.50 8.19 -0.59
CA VAL A 55 -2.74 8.16 -1.37
C VAL A 55 -3.44 6.84 -1.17
N VAL A 56 -4.76 6.88 -1.07
CA VAL A 56 -5.65 5.72 -1.01
C VAL A 56 -6.61 5.76 -2.19
N HIS A 57 -6.77 4.62 -2.85
CA HIS A 57 -7.79 4.38 -3.87
C HIS A 57 -8.81 3.38 -3.35
N ALA A 58 -10.07 3.78 -3.29
CA ALA A 58 -11.18 2.88 -3.04
C ALA A 58 -11.69 2.34 -4.38
N LEU A 59 -11.80 1.01 -4.48
CA LEU A 59 -12.21 0.33 -5.71
C LEU A 59 -13.57 -0.36 -5.51
N ASP A 60 -14.45 -0.16 -6.50
CA ASP A 60 -15.59 -1.05 -6.72
C ASP A 60 -15.23 -1.98 -7.89
N GLU A 61 -15.08 -3.27 -7.57
CA GLU A 61 -14.47 -4.28 -8.44
C GLU A 61 -13.08 -3.86 -8.95
N VAL A 62 -13.01 -3.31 -10.16
CA VAL A 62 -11.79 -2.83 -10.82
C VAL A 62 -11.82 -1.33 -11.11
N ARG A 63 -12.85 -0.60 -10.65
CA ARG A 63 -13.03 0.82 -10.93
C ARG A 63 -12.76 1.68 -9.69
N PRO A 64 -11.88 2.69 -9.77
CA PRO A 64 -11.68 3.62 -8.67
C PRO A 64 -12.92 4.51 -8.52
N ILE A 65 -13.49 4.50 -7.32
CA ILE A 65 -14.66 5.32 -6.95
C ILE A 65 -14.27 6.50 -6.07
N ALA A 66 -13.14 6.42 -5.38
CA ALA A 66 -12.56 7.51 -4.61
C ALA A 66 -11.03 7.41 -4.61
N SER A 67 -10.37 8.56 -4.57
CA SER A 67 -8.91 8.67 -4.63
C SER A 67 -8.46 9.91 -3.89
N GLY A 68 -7.49 9.78 -2.99
CA GLY A 68 -6.96 10.92 -2.25
C GLY A 68 -6.28 10.50 -0.94
N PRO A 69 -5.92 11.47 -0.09
CA PRO A 69 -5.36 11.20 1.22
C PRO A 69 -6.26 10.29 2.07
N PRO A 70 -5.69 9.40 2.91
CA PRO A 70 -6.46 8.44 3.70
C PRO A 70 -7.54 9.09 4.59
N ASP A 71 -7.23 10.24 5.18
CA ASP A 71 -8.12 11.01 6.05
C ASP A 71 -9.36 11.57 5.33
N ILE A 72 -9.32 11.69 4.00
CA ILE A 72 -10.44 12.13 3.17
C ILE A 72 -11.23 10.94 2.63
N VAL A 73 -10.52 9.91 2.15
CA VAL A 73 -11.14 8.76 1.48
C VAL A 73 -11.78 7.81 2.50
N LEU A 74 -11.08 7.46 3.58
CA LEU A 74 -11.55 6.45 4.52
C LEU A 74 -12.86 6.78 5.23
N PRO A 75 -13.13 8.04 5.67
CA PRO A 75 -14.40 8.39 6.32
C PRO A 75 -15.58 8.44 5.35
N THR A 76 -15.31 8.65 4.05
CA THR A 76 -16.36 8.79 3.02
C THR A 76 -16.70 7.46 2.36
N THR A 77 -15.84 6.44 2.52
CA THR A 77 -16.08 5.08 2.06
C THR A 77 -16.73 4.23 3.16
N THR A 78 -18.02 3.95 3.03
CA THR A 78 -18.64 2.83 3.75
C THR A 78 -18.00 1.55 3.22
N VAL A 79 -17.34 0.77 4.09
CA VAL A 79 -16.51 -0.38 3.71
C VAL A 79 -17.31 -1.52 3.03
N GLU A 80 -18.62 -1.37 2.87
CA GLU A 80 -19.47 -2.19 2.02
C GLU A 80 -20.25 -1.25 1.08
N PRO A 81 -20.06 -1.32 -0.26
CA PRO A 81 -19.58 -2.43 -1.09
C PRO A 81 -18.13 -2.27 -1.64
N VAL A 82 -17.26 -1.45 -1.01
CA VAL A 82 -15.88 -1.29 -1.48
C VAL A 82 -15.08 -2.57 -1.22
N ARG A 83 -14.91 -3.40 -2.25
CA ARG A 83 -14.26 -4.72 -2.14
C ARG A 83 -12.77 -4.64 -1.94
N SER A 84 -12.13 -3.51 -2.28
CA SER A 84 -10.68 -3.37 -2.20
C SER A 84 -10.26 -1.93 -2.01
N ILE A 85 -9.28 -1.72 -1.14
CA ILE A 85 -8.64 -0.43 -0.93
C ILE A 85 -7.15 -0.59 -1.21
N VAL A 86 -6.61 0.34 -1.99
CA VAL A 86 -5.20 0.36 -2.38
C VAL A 86 -4.50 1.55 -1.75
N GLY A 87 -3.40 1.33 -1.04
CA GLY A 87 -2.54 2.38 -0.49
C GLY A 87 -1.29 2.58 -1.34
N LEU A 88 -0.90 3.84 -1.56
CA LEU A 88 0.33 4.24 -2.22
C LEU A 88 1.23 5.02 -1.26
N ARG A 89 2.52 4.71 -1.29
CA ARG A 89 3.63 5.41 -0.62
C ARG A 89 4.72 5.75 -1.62
#